data_AF-A0A1B6JV60-F1
#
_entry.id   AF-A0A1B6JV60-F1
#
_cell.length_a   1.000
_cell.length_b   1.000
_cell.length_c   1.000
_cell.angle_alpha   90.00
_cell.angle_beta   90.00
_cell.angle_gamma   90.00
#
_symmetry.space_group_name_H-M   'P 1'
#
loop_
_entity.id
_entity.type
_entity.pdbx_description
1 polymer ?
#
loop_
_entity_poly.entity_id
_entity_poly.type
_entity_poly.pdbx_seq_one_letter_code
_entity_poly.pdbx_strand_id
1 'polypeptide(L)'
;FKNKPPKEAYCGQEEVGCGHINAIYDDLTLQVYFLNMDKVICAYRCPTSPMKGFAGPGALVPMATQNLPEVLAQLQSCKESLAAVGVSGNLVDVEKCSD
;
A
#
# COMPACT_ATOMS: atom_id res chain seq x y z
N PHE A 1 21.35 -11.97 16.23
CA PHE A 1 21.10 -11.76 14.79
C PHE A 1 22.37 -11.21 14.17
N LYS A 2 23.00 -11.92 13.22
CA LYS A 2 24.27 -11.49 12.62
C LYS A 2 24.02 -10.24 11.77
N ASN A 3 24.84 -9.20 11.96
CA ASN A 3 24.97 -8.01 11.11
C ASN A 3 25.31 -8.44 9.67
N LYS A 4 24.30 -8.81 8.88
CA LYS A 4 24.46 -8.75 7.43
C LYS A 4 24.45 -7.27 7.04
N PRO A 5 25.37 -6.82 6.18
CA PRO A 5 25.27 -5.49 5.61
C PRO A 5 23.89 -5.34 4.94
N PRO A 6 23.27 -4.15 5.00
CA PRO A 6 22.00 -3.91 4.35
C PRO A 6 22.13 -4.29 2.87
N LYS A 7 21.17 -5.07 2.36
CA LYS A 7 21.08 -5.36 0.93
C LYS A 7 20.70 -4.04 0.25
N GLU A 8 21.55 -3.55 -0.64
CA GLU A 8 21.14 -2.49 -1.56
C GLU A 8 20.05 -3.05 -2.46
N ALA A 9 18.90 -2.41 -2.47
CA ALA A 9 17.78 -2.72 -3.34
C ALA A 9 17.54 -1.52 -4.25
N TYR A 10 17.37 -1.77 -5.54
CA TYR A 10 16.96 -0.73 -6.47
C TYR A 10 15.46 -0.52 -6.32
N CYS A 11 15.06 0.73 -6.05
CA CYS A 11 13.67 1.14 -5.97
C CYS A 11 13.42 2.25 -6.99
N GLY A 12 12.47 2.03 -7.90
CA GLY A 12 12.02 3.00 -8.89
C GLY A 12 10.51 3.20 -8.84
N GLN A 13 10.04 4.39 -9.23
CA GLN A 13 8.63 4.68 -9.43
C GLN A 13 8.44 5.43 -10.74
N GLU A 14 7.52 4.97 -11.58
CA GLU A 14 7.18 5.61 -12.85
C GLU A 14 5.68 5.89 -12.90
N GLU A 15 5.30 7.14 -13.19
CA GLU A 15 3.90 7.49 -13.46
C GLU A 15 3.49 6.95 -14.84
N VAL A 16 2.41 6.16 -14.88
CA VAL A 16 1.92 5.54 -16.11
C VAL A 16 0.64 6.23 -16.61
N GLY A 17 0.01 7.04 -15.77
CA GLY A 17 -1.26 7.73 -16.03
C GLY A 17 -2.47 7.04 -15.38
N CYS A 18 -3.67 7.60 -15.54
CA CYS A 18 -4.93 7.03 -14.99
C CYS A 18 -4.90 6.70 -13.48
N GLY A 19 -4.11 7.43 -12.68
CA GLY A 19 -4.04 7.26 -11.23
C GLY A 19 -3.22 6.06 -10.73
N HIS A 20 -2.31 5.52 -11.56
CA HIS A 20 -1.40 4.45 -11.12
C HIS A 20 0.06 4.70 -11.49
N ILE A 21 0.95 4.04 -10.72
CA ILE A 21 2.39 4.02 -10.96
C ILE A 21 2.87 2.58 -11.20
N ASN A 22 4.01 2.43 -11.86
CA ASN A 22 4.82 1.23 -11.76
C ASN A 22 5.81 1.41 -10.60
N ALA A 23 5.72 0.57 -9.59
CA ALA A 23 6.73 0.44 -8.55
C ALA A 23 7.69 -0.70 -8.91
N ILE A 24 8.97 -0.37 -9.05
CA ILE A 24 10.03 -1.28 -9.50
C ILE A 24 10.94 -1.58 -8.30
N TYR A 25 11.13 -2.87 -8.00
CA TYR A 25 11.97 -3.37 -6.92
C TYR A 25 12.88 -4.47 -7.46
N ASP A 26 14.17 -4.17 -7.70
CA ASP A 26 15.11 -5.10 -8.35
C ASP A 26 14.52 -5.69 -9.68
N ASP A 27 14.00 -6.92 -9.64
CA ASP A 27 13.38 -7.66 -10.75
C ASP A 27 11.84 -7.65 -10.73
N LEU A 28 11.23 -7.06 -9.71
CA LEU A 28 9.79 -6.99 -9.52
C LEU A 28 9.22 -5.67 -10.03
N THR A 29 8.18 -5.74 -10.87
CA THR A 29 7.35 -4.59 -11.21
C THR A 29 5.93 -4.79 -10.70
N LEU A 30 5.43 -3.80 -9.96
CA LEU A 30 4.07 -3.76 -9.42
C LEU A 30 3.33 -2.57 -10.02
N GLN A 31 2.12 -2.79 -10.53
CA GLN A 31 1.20 -1.67 -10.77
C GLN A 31 0.56 -1.30 -9.44
N VAL A 32 0.70 -0.03 -9.04
CA VAL A 32 0.13 0.50 -7.81
C VAL A 32 -0.92 1.54 -8.18
N TYR A 33 -2.18 1.22 -7.93
CA TYR A 33 -3.31 2.10 -8.14
C TYR A 33 -3.58 2.87 -6.86
N PHE A 34 -3.56 4.20 -6.92
CA PHE A 34 -3.84 5.06 -5.77
C PHE A 34 -5.27 5.57 -5.82
N LEU A 35 -6.02 5.25 -4.77
CA LEU A 35 -7.28 5.87 -4.45
C LEU A 35 -6.94 7.00 -3.47
N ASN A 36 -6.83 8.23 -3.98
CA ASN A 36 -6.48 9.37 -3.14
C ASN A 36 -7.64 9.73 -2.21
N MET A 37 -7.49 9.47 -0.91
CA MET A 37 -8.39 9.96 0.13
C MET A 37 -7.63 11.03 0.90
N ASP A 38 -8.29 12.14 1.22
CA ASP A 38 -7.68 13.37 1.77
C ASP A 38 -6.66 13.15 2.92
N LYS A 39 -6.91 12.19 3.82
CA LYS A 39 -6.08 11.91 5.02
C LYS A 39 -5.47 10.49 5.03
N VAL A 40 -5.76 9.67 4.03
CA VAL A 40 -5.33 8.26 3.95
C VAL A 40 -4.96 7.93 2.50
N ILE A 41 -3.80 7.32 2.27
CA ILE A 41 -3.46 6.83 0.93
C ILE A 41 -3.95 5.39 0.82
N CYS A 42 -5.00 5.18 0.03
CA CYS A 42 -5.51 3.86 -0.29
C CYS A 42 -4.81 3.35 -1.56
N ALA A 43 -4.28 2.14 -1.51
CA ALA A 43 -3.55 1.57 -2.63
C ALA A 43 -3.96 0.13 -2.90
N TYR A 44 -3.99 -0.22 -4.19
CA TYR A 44 -4.09 -1.60 -4.65
C TYR A 44 -2.86 -1.94 -5.49
N ARG A 45 -2.14 -2.99 -5.11
CA ARG A 45 -0.94 -3.45 -5.82
C ARG A 45 -1.23 -4.71 -6.61
N CYS A 46 -1.07 -4.63 -7.92
CA CYS A 46 -1.22 -5.76 -8.84
C CYS A 46 0.15 -6.12 -9.46
N PRO A 47 0.68 -7.33 -9.22
CA PRO A 47 1.91 -7.76 -9.87
C PRO A 47 1.68 -7.99 -11.37
N THR A 48 2.61 -7.53 -12.21
CA THR A 48 2.53 -7.71 -13.68
C THR A 48 3.12 -9.04 -14.16
N SER A 49 3.70 -9.82 -13.25
CA SER A 49 4.30 -11.14 -13.48
C SER A 49 4.02 -12.06 -12.30
N PRO A 50 3.88 -13.39 -12.48
CA PRO A 50 3.68 -14.33 -11.39
C PRO A 50 4.93 -14.43 -10.51
N MET A 51 5.09 -13.51 -9.55
CA MET A 51 6.13 -13.54 -8.54
C MET A 51 5.57 -13.65 -7.13
N LYS A 52 6.37 -14.29 -6.25
CA LYS A 52 6.18 -14.22 -4.80
C LYS A 52 6.56 -12.83 -4.30
N GLY A 53 5.56 -12.02 -4.00
CA GLY A 53 5.71 -10.69 -3.41
C GLY A 53 4.41 -10.25 -2.74
N PHE A 54 4.43 -9.08 -2.09
CA PHE A 54 3.29 -8.52 -1.36
C PHE A 54 2.26 -7.93 -2.36
N ALA A 55 1.63 -8.80 -3.15
CA ALA A 55 0.47 -8.48 -3.95
C ALA A 55 -0.72 -8.32 -2.99
N GLY A 56 -1.27 -7.11 -2.90
CA GLY A 56 -2.37 -6.88 -1.98
C GLY A 56 -2.84 -5.44 -1.89
N PRO A 57 -4.07 -5.26 -1.40
CA PRO A 57 -4.61 -3.97 -0.98
C PRO A 57 -3.88 -3.42 0.25
N GLY A 58 -3.89 -2.10 0.45
CA GLY A 58 -3.40 -1.49 1.67
C GLY A 58 -3.84 -0.04 1.83
N ALA A 59 -3.70 0.47 3.05
CA ALA A 59 -3.91 1.87 3.38
C ALA A 59 -2.70 2.39 4.16
N LEU A 60 -2.21 3.58 3.81
CA LEU A 60 -1.18 4.28 4.57
C LEU A 60 -1.84 5.41 5.35
N VAL A 61 -1.57 5.43 6.65
CA VAL A 61 -2.14 6.39 7.58
C VAL A 61 -0.98 7.11 8.30
N PRO A 62 -0.97 8.46 8.40
CA PRO A 62 0.05 9.16 9.15
C PRO A 62 -0.01 8.79 10.64
N MET A 63 1.14 8.41 11.23
CA MET A 63 1.21 7.97 12.63
C MET A 63 0.66 9.01 13.62
N ALA A 64 0.94 10.29 13.39
CA ALA A 64 0.51 11.38 14.26
C ALA A 64 -1.03 11.55 14.31
N THR A 65 -1.74 11.12 13.27
CA THR A 65 -3.19 11.35 13.12
C THR A 65 -4.00 10.06 13.08
N GLN A 66 -3.37 8.89 13.20
CA GLN A 66 -4.00 7.57 13.01
C GLN A 66 -5.17 7.26 13.95
N ASN A 67 -5.31 8.01 15.05
CA ASN A 67 -6.38 7.83 16.03
C ASN A 67 -7.49 8.88 15.92
N LEU A 68 -7.37 9.85 15.01
CA LEU A 68 -8.38 10.88 14.85
C LEU A 68 -9.65 10.28 14.22
N PRO A 69 -10.85 10.64 14.70
CA PRO A 69 -12.12 10.08 14.20
C PRO A 69 -12.29 10.20 12.68
N GLU A 70 -11.90 11.33 12.11
CA GLU A 70 -11.90 11.56 10.65
C GLU A 70 -11.01 10.59 9.85
N VAL A 71 -9.87 10.18 10.41
CA VAL A 71 -8.89 9.30 9.76
C VAL A 71 -9.40 7.88 9.81
N LEU A 72 -10.02 7.49 10.93
CA LEU A 72 -10.72 6.21 11.06
C LEU A 72 -11.90 6.11 10.08
N ALA A 73 -12.67 7.18 9.92
CA ALA A 73 -13.77 7.23 8.95
C ALA A 73 -13.26 7.07 7.50
N GLN A 74 -12.18 7.76 7.13
CA GLN A 74 -11.60 7.61 5.80
C GLN A 74 -10.94 6.24 5.58
N LEU A 75 -10.31 5.68 6.61
CA LEU A 75 -9.80 4.31 6.57
C LEU A 75 -10.92 3.30 6.34
N GLN A 76 -12.11 3.53 6.90
CA GLN A 76 -13.28 2.70 6.62
C GLN A 76 -13.75 2.83 5.17
N SER A 77 -13.87 4.07 4.64
CA SER A 77 -14.19 4.29 3.21
C SER A 77 -13.14 3.68 2.26
N CYS A 78 -11.88 3.64 2.68
CA CYS A 78 -10.80 2.94 1.99
C CYS A 78 -11.09 1.44 1.85
N LYS A 79 -11.44 0.79 2.96
CA LYS A 79 -11.77 -0.64 3.02
C LYS A 79 -12.95 -0.96 2.12
N GLU A 80 -13.98 -0.13 2.12
CA GLU A 80 -15.16 -0.27 1.27
C GLU A 80 -14.83 -0.11 -0.22
N SER A 81 -14.01 0.88 -0.58
CA SER A 81 -13.60 1.12 -1.97
C SER A 81 -12.76 -0.03 -2.52
N LEU A 82 -11.87 -0.59 -1.70
CA LEU A 82 -11.06 -1.76 -2.06
C LEU A 82 -11.95 -3.01 -2.25
N ALA A 83 -12.94 -3.22 -1.37
CA ALA A 83 -13.90 -4.31 -1.52
C ALA A 83 -14.70 -4.21 -2.83
N ALA A 84 -15.10 -2.99 -3.23
CA ALA A 84 -15.84 -2.74 -4.47
C ALA A 84 -15.06 -3.13 -5.74
N VAL A 85 -13.73 -3.15 -5.69
CA VAL A 85 -12.86 -3.57 -6.81
C VAL A 85 -12.43 -5.04 -6.73
N GLY A 86 -13.13 -5.85 -5.93
CA GLY A 86 -12.96 -7.30 -5.89
C GLY A 86 -11.89 -7.81 -4.92
N VAL A 87 -11.38 -6.94 -4.03
CA VAL A 87 -10.48 -7.35 -2.95
C VAL A 87 -11.27 -8.13 -1.89
N SER A 88 -11.19 -9.45 -1.96
CA SER A 88 -11.86 -10.36 -1.02
C SER A 88 -10.89 -10.85 0.07
N GLY A 89 -10.73 -10.06 1.13
CA GLY A 89 -9.92 -10.43 2.29
C GLY A 89 -10.18 -9.50 3.47
N ASN A 90 -9.99 -9.99 4.69
CA ASN A 90 -10.05 -9.14 5.88
C ASN A 90 -8.84 -8.20 5.86
N LEU A 91 -9.07 -6.92 5.56
CA LEU A 91 -8.07 -5.88 5.74
C LEU A 91 -7.80 -5.72 7.25
N VAL A 92 -6.69 -6.27 7.69
CA VAL A 92 -6.25 -6.20 9.08
C VAL A 92 -5.51 -4.89 9.29
N ASP A 93 -5.85 -4.19 10.37
CA ASP A 93 -5.04 -3.06 10.82
C ASP A 93 -3.73 -3.63 11.35
N VAL A 94 -2.63 -3.40 10.62
CA VAL A 94 -1.29 -3.76 11.10
C VAL A 94 -0.97 -2.95 12.36
N GLU A 95 -0.25 -3.61 13.27
CA GLU A 95 0.09 -3.05 14.58
C GLU A 95 0.70 -1.66 14.41
N LYS A 96 0.12 -0.67 15.12
CA LYS A 96 0.58 0.72 15.07
C LYS A 96 2.03 0.72 15.54
N CYS A 97 2.92 1.40 14.80
CA CYS A 97 4.24 1.68 15.35
C CYS A 97 4.02 2.44 16.68
N SER A 98 4.37 1.80 17.78
CA SER A 98 4.48 2.44 19.09
C SER A 98 5.76 3.27 19.07
N ASP A 99 5.65 4.53 19.51
CA ASP A 99 6.84 5.35 19.82
C ASP A 99 7.71 4.69 20.89
#